data_AF-A0A940KZU3-F1
#
_entry.id   AF-A0A940KZU3-F1
#
_cell.length_a   1.000
_cell.length_b   1.000
_cell.length_c   1.000
_cell.angle_alpha   90.00
_cell.angle_beta   90.00
_cell.angle_gamma   90.00
#
_symmetry.space_group_name_H-M   'P 1'
#
loop_
_entity.id
_entity.type
_entity.pdbx_description
1 polymer ?
#
loop_
_entity_poly.entity_id
_entity_poly.type
_entity_poly.pdbx_seq_one_letter_code
_entity_poly.pdbx_strand_id
1 'polypeptide(L)' 'MDFALRAFETSTGKELWKERLPIGSQGTPVTYLGAHGKQYLVLTVGGNRSSPTGDRGDYVFAYAIGD' A
#
# COMPACT_ATOMS: atom_id res chain seq x y z
N MET A 1 11.89 -8.44 -2.15
CA MET A 1 10.94 -7.46 -1.58
C MET A 1 9.55 -7.84 -2.06
N ASP A 2 8.51 -7.78 -1.22
CA ASP A 2 7.14 -7.95 -1.74
C ASP A 2 6.76 -6.68 -2.53
N PHE A 3 6.12 -6.87 -3.68
CA PHE A 3 5.69 -5.80 -4.59
C PHE A 3 4.17 -5.67 -4.53
N ALA A 4 3.58 -5.80 -3.35
CA ALA A 4 2.14 -5.78 -3.20
C ALA A 4 1.70 -5.13 -1.89
N LEU A 5 0.57 -4.44 -1.96
CA LEU A 5 -0.26 -4.12 -0.81
C LEU A 5 -1.38 -5.18 -0.74
N ARG A 6 -1.67 -5.70 0.45
CA ARG A 6 -2.66 -6.77 0.65
C ARG A 6 -3.56 -6.45 1.83
N ALA A 7 -4.82 -6.85 1.72
CA ALA A 7 -5.78 -6.83 2.81
C ALA A 7 -6.20 -8.27 3.14
N PHE A 8 -6.22 -8.60 4.43
CA PHE A 8 -6.55 -9.93 4.92
C PHE A 8 -7.73 -9.87 5.87
N GLU A 9 -8.55 -10.91 5.86
CA GLU A 9 -9.54 -11.15 6.91
C GLU A 9 -8.84 -11.46 8.23
N THR A 10 -9.23 -10.77 9.31
CA THR A 10 -8.54 -10.84 10.60
C THR A 10 -8.67 -12.17 11.32
N SER A 11 -9.78 -12.88 11.10
CA SER A 11 -10.08 -14.16 11.77
C SER A 11 -9.42 -15.36 11.10
N THR A 12 -9.30 -15.36 9.76
CA THR A 12 -8.84 -16.52 8.98
C THR A 12 -7.49 -16.30 8.32
N GLY A 13 -7.05 -15.04 8.16
CA GLY A 13 -5.89 -14.69 7.34
C GLY A 13 -6.15 -14.82 5.84
N LYS A 14 -7.38 -15.02 5.39
CA LYS A 14 -7.73 -15.08 3.96
C LYS A 14 -7.43 -13.74 3.29
N GLU A 15 -6.70 -13.75 2.18
CA GLU A 15 -6.49 -12.56 1.35
C GLU A 15 -7.82 -12.13 0.71
N LEU A 16 -8.25 -10.90 1.01
CA LEU A 16 -9.49 -10.31 0.49
C LEU A 16 -9.23 -9.39 -0.71
N TRP A 17 -8.06 -8.76 -0.74
CA TRP A 17 -7.66 -7.84 -1.80
C TRP A 17 -6.14 -7.74 -1.90
N LYS A 18 -5.66 -7.45 -3.10
CA LYS A 18 -4.25 -7.27 -3.41
C LYS A 18 -4.08 -6.25 -4.55
N GLU A 19 -3.10 -5.37 -4.39
CA GLU A 19 -2.67 -4.42 -5.41
C GLU A 19 -1.19 -4.61 -5.71
N ARG A 20 -0.83 -4.57 -7.00
CA ARG A 20 0.57 -4.62 -7.43
C ARG A 20 1.20 -3.24 -7.28
N LEU A 21 2.31 -3.17 -6.56
CA LEU A 21 3.13 -1.97 -6.46
C LEU A 21 4.17 -1.94 -7.59
N PRO A 22 4.50 -0.75 -8.13
CA PRO A 22 5.51 -0.61 -9.18
C PRO A 22 6.91 -0.96 -8.68
N ILE A 23 7.18 -0.72 -7.38
CA ILE A 23 8.43 -1.06 -6.70
C ILE A 23 8.13 -1.64 -5.31
N GLY A 24 9.08 -2.39 -4.73
CA GLY A 24 8.93 -2.92 -3.37
C GLY A 24 8.84 -1.80 -2.35
N SER A 25 7.98 -1.93 -1.34
CA SER A 25 7.85 -0.93 -0.27
C SER A 25 8.20 -1.52 1.09
N GLN A 26 8.73 -0.68 1.99
CA GLN A 26 8.80 -0.93 3.44
C GLN A 26 7.98 0.08 4.23
N GLY A 27 7.18 0.92 3.56
CA GLY A 27 6.30 1.86 4.23
C GLY A 27 5.21 1.14 5.01
N THR A 28 4.93 1.60 6.24
CA THR A 28 3.78 1.14 7.00
C THR A 28 2.52 1.84 6.48
N PRO A 29 1.48 1.11 6.06
CA PRO A 29 0.20 1.70 5.72
C PRO A 29 -0.41 2.40 6.94
N VAL A 30 -1.01 3.57 6.73
CA VAL A 30 -1.75 4.32 7.76
C VAL A 30 -3.14 4.66 7.26
N THR A 31 -4.08 4.90 8.18
CA THR A 31 -5.44 5.35 7.82
C THR A 31 -5.81 6.63 8.54
N TYR A 32 -6.65 7.44 7.88
CA TYR A 32 -7.23 8.65 8.46
C TYR A 32 -8.61 8.94 7.86
N LEU A 33 -9.38 9.78 8.55
CA LEU A 33 -10.65 10.31 8.05
C LEU A 33 -10.39 11.64 7.31
N GLY A 34 -10.77 11.70 6.04
CA GLY A 34 -10.73 12.89 5.22
C GLY A 34 -12.03 13.70 5.28
N ALA A 35 -12.24 14.54 4.28
CA ALA A 35 -13.47 15.33 4.15
C ALA A 35 -14.71 14.41 4.14
N HIS A 36 -15.80 14.90 4.75
CA HIS A 36 -17.08 14.19 4.83
C HIS A 36 -16.99 12.79 5.49
N GLY A 37 -15.95 12.54 6.31
CA GLY A 37 -15.79 11.27 7.03
C GLY A 37 -15.34 10.10 6.13
N LYS A 38 -14.92 10.36 4.89
CA LYS A 38 -14.41 9.31 4.01
C LYS A 38 -13.07 8.79 4.55
N GLN A 39 -12.96 7.49 4.77
CA GLN A 39 -11.73 6.87 5.26
C GLN A 39 -10.77 6.62 4.11
N TYR A 40 -9.50 6.96 4.33
CA TYR A 40 -8.41 6.72 3.40
C TYR A 40 -7.38 5.79 4.01
N LEU A 41 -6.80 4.92 3.19
CA LEU A 41 -5.56 4.21 3.46
C LEU A 41 -4.45 4.87 2.64
N VAL A 42 -3.34 5.21 3.28
CA VAL A 42 -2.17 5.84 2.64
C VAL A 42 -0.93 5.00 2.87
N LEU A 43 -0.11 4.91 1.83
CA LEU A 43 1.16 4.19 1.85
C LEU A 43 2.21 4.95 1.03
N THR A 44 3.40 5.11 1.61
CA THR A 44 4.58 5.52 0.85
C THR A 44 5.23 4.30 0.19
N VAL A 45 5.63 4.45 -1.06
CA VAL A 45 6.26 3.41 -1.87
C VAL A 45 7.54 4.01 -2.44
N GLY A 46 8.61 3.96 -1.66
CA GLY A 46 9.91 4.59 -1.97
C GLY A 46 11.01 3.62 -2.40
N GLY A 47 10.73 2.31 -2.50
CA GLY A 47 11.76 1.35 -2.90
C GLY A 47 12.85 1.14 -1.85
N ASN A 48 13.94 0.54 -2.29
CA ASN A 48 15.22 0.50 -1.58
C ASN A 48 16.29 1.03 -2.53
N ARG A 49 17.12 1.98 -2.06
CA ARG A 49 18.22 2.56 -2.85
C ARG A 49 19.20 1.51 -3.38
N SER A 50 19.36 0.40 -2.67
CA SER A 50 20.22 -0.74 -3.01
C SER A 50 19.48 -1.90 -3.67
N SER A 51 18.31 -1.64 -4.29
CA SER A 51 17.54 -2.71 -4.95
C SER A 51 18.37 -3.42 -6.04
N PRO A 52 18.52 -4.75 -6.00
CA PRO A 52 19.28 -5.52 -7.00
C PRO A 52 18.66 -5.49 -8.40
N THR A 53 17.34 -5.25 -8.49
CA THR A 53 16.61 -5.17 -9.76
C THR A 53 16.76 -3.81 -10.44
N GLY A 54 17.35 -2.82 -9.76
CA GLY A 54 17.49 -1.46 -10.28
C GLY A 54 16.21 -0.61 -10.26
N ASP A 55 15.08 -1.18 -9.82
CA ASP A 55 13.80 -0.47 -9.73
C ASP A 55 13.87 0.70 -8.74
N ARG A 56 13.40 1.87 -9.16
CA ARG A 56 13.43 3.12 -8.36
C ARG A 56 12.12 3.90 -8.53
N GLY A 57 11.81 4.69 -7.51
CA GLY A 57 10.70 5.65 -7.53
C GLY A 57 10.33 6.08 -6.13
N ASP A 58 9.62 7.19 -6.04
CA ASP A 58 9.06 7.72 -4.78
C ASP A 58 7.59 8.05 -5.03
N TYR A 59 6.70 7.23 -4.48
CA TYR A 59 5.26 7.37 -4.65
C TYR A 59 4.55 7.49 -3.31
N VAL A 60 3.42 8.21 -3.31
CA VAL A 60 2.43 8.18 -2.25
C VAL A 60 1.13 7.69 -2.86
N PHE A 61 0.66 6.52 -2.40
CA PHE A 61 -0.63 5.96 -2.81
C PHE A 61 -1.68 6.26 -1.75
N ALA A 62 -2.89 6.60 -2.21
CA ALA A 62 -4.06 6.76 -1.36
C ALA A 62 -5.23 5.96 -1.95
N TYR A 63 -5.86 5.14 -1.12
CA TYR A 63 -7.00 4.30 -1.49
C TYR A 63 -8.21 4.67 -0.63
N ALA A 64 -9.39 4.63 -1.25
CA ALA A 64 -10.68 4.73 -0.58
C ALA A 64 -11.70 3.86 -1.34
N ILE A 65 -12.75 3.45 -0.67
CA ILE A 65 -13.88 2.76 -1.32
C ILE A 65 -14.63 3.81 -2.17
N GLY A 66 -15.04 3.41 -3.38
CA GLY A 66 -15.90 4.21 -4.25
C GLY A 66 -17.25 4.48 -3.61
N ASP A 67 -17.99 5.43 -4.17
CA ASP A 67 -19.36 5.71 -3.73
C ASP A 67 -20.35 4.66 -4.28
#